data_AF-A0A4P5YBR7-F1
#
_entry.id   AF-A0A4P5YBR7-F1
#
_cell.length_a   1.000
_cell.length_b   1.000
_cell.length_c   1.000
_cell.angle_alpha   90.00
_cell.angle_beta   90.00
_cell.angle_gamma   90.00
#
_symmetry.space_group_name_H-M   'P 1'
#
loop_
_entity.id
_entity.type
_entity.pdbx_description
1 polymer ?
#
loop_
_entity_poly.entity_id
_entity_poly.type
_entity_poly.pdbx_seq_one_letter_code
_entity_poly.pdbx_strand_id
1 'polypeptide(L)'
;MTTDRQPICPMPQVWNRIYEAQLESWRAAGNPEIPKPPVPLILAAWYEPHLLKMLRWKETQDWSHKHGFSHLIPELTEADCFFG
;
A
#
# COMPACT_ATOMS: atom_id res chain seq x y z
N MET A 1 -15.93 8.10 -24.78
CA MET A 1 -14.58 8.06 -24.19
C MET A 1 -14.75 8.03 -22.69
N THR A 2 -14.69 6.85 -22.08
CA THR A 2 -14.61 6.73 -20.62
C THR A 2 -13.24 7.27 -20.22
N THR A 3 -13.21 8.34 -19.44
CA THR A 3 -11.96 8.82 -18.85
C THR A 3 -11.48 7.73 -17.91
N ASP A 4 -10.47 6.97 -18.35
CA ASP A 4 -9.85 5.91 -17.56
C ASP A 4 -9.17 6.59 -16.37
N ARG A 5 -9.80 6.49 -15.19
CA ARG A 5 -9.36 7.19 -13.99
C ARG A 5 -8.31 6.30 -13.36
N GLN A 6 -7.04 6.69 -13.43
CA GLN A 6 -5.96 5.88 -12.88
C GLN A 6 -6.04 5.85 -11.34
N PRO A 7 -5.99 4.66 -10.70
CA PRO A 7 -6.02 4.55 -9.25
C PRO A 7 -4.77 5.18 -8.62
N ILE A 8 -4.95 5.96 -7.55
CA ILE A 8 -3.85 6.61 -6.81
C ILE A 8 -3.24 5.66 -5.78
N CYS A 9 -4.09 5.06 -4.96
CA CYS A 9 -3.75 4.15 -3.87
C CYS A 9 -5.01 3.36 -3.47
N PRO A 10 -4.88 2.33 -2.61
CA PRO A 10 -6.05 1.67 -2.04
C PRO A 10 -6.84 2.61 -1.11
N MET A 11 -8.11 2.31 -0.91
CA MET A 11 -8.95 2.91 0.13
C MET A 11 -8.35 2.64 1.51
N PRO A 12 -8.59 3.50 2.52
CA PRO A 12 -7.90 3.43 3.82
C PRO A 12 -7.97 2.07 4.50
N GLN A 13 -9.15 1.43 4.46
CA GLN A 13 -9.37 0.13 5.11
C GLN A 13 -8.61 -0.99 4.38
N VAL A 14 -8.54 -0.93 3.04
CA VAL A 14 -7.81 -1.89 2.22
C VAL A 14 -6.31 -1.73 2.44
N TRP A 15 -5.81 -0.49 2.42
CA TRP A 15 -4.39 -0.22 2.65
C TRP A 15 -3.96 -0.64 4.06
N ASN A 16 -4.80 -0.44 5.07
CA ASN A 16 -4.52 -0.93 6.43
C ASN A 16 -4.40 -2.46 6.48
N ARG A 17 -5.30 -3.20 5.80
CA ARG A 17 -5.23 -4.67 5.75
C ARG A 17 -3.94 -5.16 5.10
N ILE A 18 -3.53 -4.54 4.00
CA ILE A 18 -2.25 -4.84 3.33
C ILE A 18 -1.07 -4.60 4.28
N TYR A 19 -1.06 -3.43 4.96
CA TYR A 19 0.01 -3.10 5.89
C TYR A 19 0.09 -4.05 7.09
N GLU A 20 -1.03 -4.46 7.67
CA GLU A 20 -1.02 -5.43 8.78
C GLU A 20 -0.49 -6.79 8.32
N ALA A 21 -0.88 -7.28 7.13
CA ALA A 21 -0.34 -8.51 6.57
C ALA A 21 1.18 -8.44 6.32
N GLN A 22 1.65 -7.32 5.77
CA GLN A 22 3.09 -7.05 5.58
C GLN A 22 3.83 -6.99 6.92
N LEU A 23 3.24 -6.34 7.92
CA LEU A 23 3.84 -6.17 9.24
C LEU A 23 3.94 -7.51 9.97
N GLU A 24 2.91 -8.35 9.91
CA GLU A 24 2.91 -9.70 10.46
C GLU A 24 3.95 -10.58 9.76
N SER A 25 3.98 -10.59 8.43
CA SER A 25 4.93 -11.38 7.65
C SER A 25 6.38 -10.94 7.86
N TRP A 26 6.61 -9.62 7.96
CA TRP A 26 7.92 -9.05 8.30
C TRP A 26 8.39 -9.48 9.69
N ARG A 27 7.51 -9.45 10.70
CA ARG A 27 7.82 -9.92 12.07
C ARG A 27 8.15 -11.42 12.06
N ALA A 28 7.36 -12.22 11.35
CA ALA A 28 7.55 -13.66 11.26
C ALA A 28 8.86 -14.04 10.54
N ALA A 29 9.26 -13.27 9.51
CA ALA A 29 10.51 -13.50 8.80
C ALA A 29 11.74 -13.26 9.69
N GLY A 30 11.66 -12.35 10.66
CA GLY A 30 12.72 -12.11 11.65
C GLY A 30 14.07 -11.69 11.05
N ASN A 31 14.10 -11.27 9.78
CA ASN A 31 15.33 -10.90 9.08
C ASN A 31 15.68 -9.42 9.36
N PRO A 32 16.79 -9.14 10.07
CA PRO A 32 17.19 -7.77 10.41
C PRO A 32 17.59 -6.92 9.20
N GLU A 33 17.88 -7.54 8.04
CA GLU A 33 18.23 -6.82 6.81
C GLU A 33 16.99 -6.25 6.09
N ILE A 34 15.80 -6.71 6.44
CA ILE A 34 14.55 -6.22 5.86
C ILE A 34 14.01 -5.07 6.73
N PRO A 35 13.91 -3.83 6.21
CA PRO A 35 13.32 -2.74 6.98
C PRO A 35 11.81 -2.96 7.17
N LYS A 36 11.25 -2.33 8.20
CA LYS A 36 9.79 -2.35 8.47
C LYS A 36 9.01 -1.84 7.25
N PRO A 37 7.82 -2.41 6.92
CA PRO A 37 7.02 -1.94 5.79
C PRO A 37 6.59 -0.47 5.91
N PRO A 38 6.36 0.22 4.77
CA PRO A 38 5.91 1.60 4.74
C PRO A 38 4.55 1.77 5.43
N VAL A 39 4.43 2.77 6.30
CA VAL A 39 3.18 3.04 7.03
C VAL A 39 2.16 3.68 6.09
N PRO A 40 0.91 3.19 6.01
CA PRO A 40 -0.09 3.71 5.10
C PRO A 40 -0.61 5.09 5.53
N LEU A 41 -0.97 5.96 4.58
CA LEU A 41 -1.45 7.32 4.85
C LEU A 41 -2.97 7.34 5.10
N ILE A 42 -3.47 6.75 6.19
CA ILE A 42 -4.91 6.42 6.33
C ILE A 42 -5.70 7.16 7.43
N LEU A 43 -5.05 7.61 8.51
CA LEU A 43 -5.70 8.35 9.61
C LEU A 43 -5.69 9.85 9.31
N ALA A 44 -5.12 10.68 10.19
CA ALA A 44 -4.90 12.10 9.91
C ALA A 44 -4.12 12.33 8.60
N ALA A 45 -3.23 11.40 8.26
CA ALA A 45 -2.47 11.41 7.02
C ALA A 45 -3.31 11.14 5.74
N TRP A 46 -4.57 10.73 5.86
CA TRP A 46 -5.45 10.56 4.68
C TRP A 46 -5.74 11.88 3.97
N TYR A 47 -5.61 13.02 4.65
CA TYR A 47 -5.83 14.33 4.05
C TYR A 47 -4.58 14.90 3.35
N GLU A 48 -3.47 14.17 3.34
CA GLU A 48 -2.26 14.55 2.60
C GLU A 48 -2.51 14.64 1.08
N PRO A 49 -1.74 15.44 0.33
CA PRO A 49 -1.89 15.58 -1.12
C PRO A 49 -1.88 14.23 -1.87
N HIS A 50 -2.61 14.18 -2.98
CA HIS A 50 -2.69 12.98 -3.84
C HIS A 50 -1.31 12.45 -4.25
N LEU A 51 -0.36 13.34 -4.52
CA LEU A 51 1.02 12.98 -4.84
C LEU A 51 1.68 12.14 -3.73
N LEU A 52 1.47 12.49 -2.45
CA LEU A 52 2.04 11.73 -1.34
C LEU A 52 1.40 10.34 -1.20
N LYS A 53 0.10 10.22 -1.49
CA LYS A 53 -0.58 8.92 -1.54
C LYS A 53 -0.02 8.04 -2.65
N MET A 54 0.17 8.58 -3.86
CA MET A 54 0.78 7.86 -4.99
C MET A 54 2.19 7.38 -4.64
N LEU A 55 3.02 8.26 -4.07
CA LEU A 55 4.39 7.92 -3.69
C LEU A 55 4.45 6.85 -2.60
N ARG A 56 3.65 6.98 -1.53
CA ARG A 56 3.62 5.98 -0.45
C ARG A 56 3.04 4.65 -0.92
N TRP A 57 2.09 4.66 -1.85
CA TRP A 57 1.57 3.42 -2.45
C TRP A 57 2.61 2.73 -3.35
N LYS A 58 3.36 3.50 -4.14
CA LYS A 58 4.50 2.97 -4.89
C LYS A 58 5.56 2.39 -3.96
N GLU A 59 5.90 3.09 -2.88
CA GLU A 59 6.85 2.60 -1.87
C GLU A 59 6.39 1.27 -1.24
N THR A 60 5.09 1.13 -0.96
CA THR A 60 4.48 -0.10 -0.42
C THR A 60 4.65 -1.29 -1.39
N GLN A 61 4.41 -1.06 -2.68
CA GLN A 61 4.58 -2.07 -3.73
C GLN A 61 6.05 -2.43 -3.93
N ASP A 62 6.93 -1.43 -4.02
CA ASP A 62 8.37 -1.61 -4.22
C ASP A 62 8.99 -2.37 -3.04
N TRP A 63 8.58 -2.05 -1.80
CA TRP A 63 9.00 -2.80 -0.60
C TRP A 63 8.57 -4.27 -0.69
N SER A 64 7.32 -4.52 -1.06
CA SER A 64 6.79 -5.89 -1.17
C SER A 64 7.53 -6.68 -2.24
N HIS A 65 7.78 -6.07 -3.40
CA HIS A 65 8.52 -6.68 -4.49
C HIS A 65 9.97 -6.99 -4.11
N LYS A 66 10.67 -5.99 -3.56
CA LYS A 66 12.09 -6.10 -3.18
C LYS A 66 12.34 -7.18 -2.12
N HIS A 67 11.39 -7.39 -1.22
CA HIS A 67 11.56 -8.27 -0.07
C HIS A 67 10.76 -9.59 -0.16
N GLY A 68 10.16 -9.90 -1.30
CA GLY A 68 9.46 -11.17 -1.53
C GLY A 68 8.05 -11.27 -0.95
N PHE A 69 7.44 -10.15 -0.59
CA PHE A 69 6.11 -10.06 0.01
C PHE A 69 5.01 -9.61 -0.97
N SER A 70 5.26 -9.62 -2.29
CA SER A 70 4.28 -9.20 -3.30
C SER A 70 2.94 -9.92 -3.20
N HIS A 71 2.93 -11.19 -2.77
CA HIS A 71 1.72 -12.00 -2.60
C HIS A 71 0.77 -11.48 -1.52
N LEU A 72 1.20 -10.53 -0.68
CA LEU A 72 0.37 -9.88 0.34
C LEU A 72 -0.45 -8.70 -0.22
N ILE A 73 -0.16 -8.26 -1.44
CA ILE A 73 -0.97 -7.27 -2.16
C ILE A 73 -1.95 -8.04 -3.04
N PRO A 74 -3.25 -8.03 -2.72
CA PRO A 74 -4.25 -8.71 -3.54
C PRO A 74 -4.46 -7.95 -4.85
N GLU A 75 -5.09 -8.60 -5.81
CA GLU A 75 -5.68 -7.88 -6.95
C GLU A 75 -6.73 -6.89 -6.43
N LEU A 76 -6.58 -5.61 -6.79
CA LEU A 76 -7.47 -4.55 -6.35
C LEU A 76 -8.52 -4.28 -7.43
N THR A 77 -9.77 -4.20 -7.01
CA THR A 77 -10.87 -3.73 -7.87
C THR A 77 -10.98 -2.21 -7.84
N GLU A 78 -11.82 -1.63 -8.69
CA GLU A 78 -12.11 -0.19 -8.62
C GLU A 78 -12.67 0.22 -7.26
N ALA A 79 -13.51 -0.61 -6.63
CA ALA A 79 -14.09 -0.33 -5.32
C ALA A 79 -13.04 -0.29 -4.19
N ASP A 80 -11.89 -0.93 -4.41
CA ASP A 80 -10.78 -0.93 -3.47
C ASP A 80 -9.86 0.28 -3.65
N CYS A 81 -10.05 1.07 -4.71
CA CYS A 81 -9.14 2.12 -5.12
C CYS A 81 -9.69 3.52 -4.83
N PHE A 82 -8.80 4.41 -4.39
CA PHE A 82 -9.05 5.84 -4.36
C PHE A 82 -8.61 6.48 -5.69
N PHE A 83 -9.46 7.34 -6.21
CA PHE A 83 -9.25 8.10 -7.45
C PHE A 83 -9.27 9.61 -7.17
N GLY A 84 -8.39 10.34 -7.85
CA GLY A 84 -8.26 11.80 -7.75
C GLY A 84 -9.21 12.58 -8.63
#